data_AF-A0A3D4MDN8-F1
#
_entry.id   AF-A0A3D4MDN8-F1
#
_cell.length_a   1.000
_cell.length_b   1.000
_cell.length_c   1.000
_cell.angle_alpha   90.00
_cell.angle_beta   90.00
_cell.angle_gamma   90.00
#
_symmetry.space_group_name_H-M   'P 1'
#
loop_
_entity.id
_entity.type
_entity.pdbx_description
1 polymer ?
#
loop_
_entity_poly.entity_id
_entity_poly.type
_entity_poly.pdbx_seq_one_letter_code
_entity_poly.pdbx_strand_id
1 'polypeptide(L)'
;NAIVTRKLTPEEVLSRVAKEPKDGRKIDKALLSGDAWLVRMAVFPTMDAEEMSPTYEMDLVLHDNGVVSHVLVDYKTFKIEQILSAVETLPAKACR
;
A
#
# COMPACT_ATOMS: atom_id res chain seq x y z
N ASN A 1 -5.37 -12.59 7.84
CA ASN A 1 -5.23 -13.34 6.58
C ASN A 1 -4.55 -12.47 5.55
N ALA A 2 -3.25 -12.68 5.29
CA ALA A 2 -2.48 -11.94 4.31
C ALA A 2 -1.62 -12.90 3.47
N ILE A 3 -1.54 -12.63 2.17
CA ILE A 3 -0.77 -13.43 1.21
C ILE A 3 0.13 -12.48 0.43
N VAL A 4 1.43 -12.76 0.45
CA VAL A 4 2.39 -12.11 -0.44
C VAL A 4 2.31 -12.81 -1.79
N THR A 5 1.87 -12.10 -2.81
CA THR A 5 1.59 -12.71 -4.12
C THR A 5 2.85 -12.76 -4.98
N ARG A 6 3.49 -11.61 -5.23
CA ARG A 6 4.72 -11.52 -6.02
C ARG A 6 5.50 -10.25 -5.71
N LYS A 7 6.80 -10.29 -6.03
CA LYS A 7 7.67 -9.13 -6.09
C LYS A 7 7.35 -8.29 -7.34
N LEU A 8 7.43 -6.97 -7.21
CA LEU A 8 7.19 -6.00 -8.28
C LEU A 8 8.52 -5.42 -8.78
N THR A 9 8.58 -5.05 -10.05
CA THR A 9 9.69 -4.27 -10.59
C THR A 9 9.54 -2.79 -10.21
N PRO A 10 10.63 -2.00 -10.21
CA PRO A 10 10.54 -0.55 -10.00
C PRO A 10 9.62 0.15 -11.00
N GLU A 11 9.56 -0.32 -12.25
CA GLU A 11 8.67 0.23 -13.28
C GLU A 11 7.19 -0.02 -12.94
N GLU A 12 6.86 -1.24 -12.49
CA GLU A 12 5.51 -1.58 -12.05
C GLU A 12 5.07 -0.74 -10.85
N VAL A 13 5.95 -0.49 -9.89
CA VAL A 13 5.71 0.40 -8.76
C VAL A 13 5.43 1.83 -9.25
N LEU A 14 6.31 2.36 -10.09
CA LEU A 14 6.21 3.75 -10.58
C LEU A 14 4.95 3.96 -11.44
N SER A 15 4.46 2.93 -12.13
CA SER A 15 3.20 3.01 -12.87
C SER A 15 1.95 3.16 -11.98
N ARG A 16 2.08 2.85 -10.67
CA ARG A 16 0.98 2.82 -9.69
C ARG A 16 0.97 4.00 -8.72
N VAL A 17 1.95 4.89 -8.79
CA VAL A 17 2.00 6.13 -7.98
C VAL A 17 1.49 7.31 -8.78
N ALA A 18 1.18 8.42 -8.10
CA ALA A 18 0.76 9.63 -8.79
C ALA A 18 1.87 10.16 -9.69
N LYS A 19 1.56 10.41 -10.96
CA LYS A 19 2.51 11.03 -11.91
C LYS A 19 2.90 12.45 -11.50
N GLU A 20 1.92 13.18 -10.96
CA GLU A 20 2.08 14.54 -10.48
C GLU A 20 1.48 14.66 -9.08
N PRO A 21 2.30 15.03 -8.08
CA PRO A 21 1.80 15.30 -6.74
C PRO A 21 0.81 16.47 -6.73
N LYS A 22 -0.29 16.30 -6.01
CA LYS A 22 -1.15 17.43 -5.66
C LYS A 22 -0.46 18.25 -4.56
N ASP A 23 -0.52 19.58 -4.66
CA ASP A 23 -0.01 20.54 -3.67
C ASP A 23 1.51 20.77 -3.64
N GLY A 24 2.25 20.50 -4.72
CA GLY A 24 3.68 20.84 -4.85
C GLY A 24 4.64 20.05 -3.95
N ARG A 25 4.11 19.17 -3.10
CA ARG A 25 4.87 18.16 -2.35
C ARG A 25 5.47 17.15 -3.32
N LYS A 26 6.57 16.47 -2.97
CA LYS A 26 7.26 15.56 -3.89
C LYS A 26 7.18 14.12 -3.40
N ILE A 27 7.39 13.19 -4.32
CA ILE A 27 7.63 11.78 -4.01
C ILE A 27 9.14 11.60 -3.98
N ASP A 28 9.68 11.33 -2.79
CA ASP A 28 11.06 10.88 -2.64
C ASP A 28 11.22 9.48 -3.23
N LYS A 29 11.77 9.40 -4.44
CA LYS A 29 11.92 8.15 -5.19
C LYS A 29 12.88 7.16 -4.51
N ALA A 30 13.76 7.63 -3.63
CA ALA A 30 14.67 6.74 -2.89
C ALA A 30 13.90 5.82 -1.91
N LEU A 31 12.75 6.29 -1.42
CA LEU A 31 11.87 5.48 -0.56
C LEU A 31 11.06 4.43 -1.34
N LEU A 32 11.07 4.48 -2.68
CA LEU A 32 10.34 3.56 -3.56
C LEU A 32 11.26 2.70 -4.44
N SER A 33 12.58 2.87 -4.34
CA SER A 33 13.55 2.15 -5.18
C SER A 33 13.95 0.77 -4.63
N GLY A 34 13.55 0.47 -3.39
CA GLY A 34 13.79 -0.82 -2.74
C GLY A 34 12.91 -1.93 -3.30
N ASP A 35 12.97 -3.09 -2.68
CA ASP A 35 12.11 -4.20 -3.04
C ASP A 35 10.66 -3.91 -2.64
N ALA A 36 9.72 -4.23 -3.53
CA ALA A 36 8.30 -4.08 -3.26
C ALA A 36 7.54 -5.37 -3.61
N TRP A 37 6.49 -5.66 -2.83
CA TRP A 37 5.64 -6.83 -3.03
C TRP A 37 4.18 -6.43 -3.13
N LEU A 38 3.46 -7.14 -3.99
CA LEU A 38 2.01 -7.10 -4.03
C LEU A 38 1.46 -8.04 -2.94
N VAL A 39 0.77 -7.48 -1.97
CA VAL A 39 0.18 -8.20 -0.83
C VAL A 39 -1.33 -8.14 -0.93
N ARG A 40 -2.00 -9.27 -0.81
CA ARG A 40 -3.45 -9.34 -0.63
C ARG A 40 -3.78 -9.61 0.83
N MET A 41 -4.65 -8.80 1.42
CA MET A 41 -5.11 -8.95 2.79
C MET A 41 -6.64 -9.00 2.83
N ALA A 42 -7.19 -9.87 3.67
CA ALA A 42 -8.61 -9.99 3.92
C ALA A 42 -8.89 -9.70 5.40
N VAL A 43 -9.86 -8.82 5.66
CA VAL A 43 -10.27 -8.41 6.99
C VAL A 43 -11.65 -8.98 7.28
N PHE A 44 -11.78 -9.67 8.42
CA PHE A 44 -12.99 -10.39 8.82
C PHE A 44 -13.67 -9.68 9.99
N PRO A 45 -15.00 -9.75 10.11
CA PRO A 45 -15.72 -9.16 11.23
C PRO A 45 -15.31 -9.81 12.54
N THR A 46 -15.21 -9.02 13.62
CA THR A 46 -14.85 -9.51 14.95
C THR A 46 -16.08 -9.81 15.83
N MET A 47 -17.27 -9.35 15.42
CA MET A 47 -18.49 -9.44 16.23
C MET A 47 -19.41 -10.61 15.83
N ASP A 48 -19.40 -11.04 14.57
CA ASP A 48 -20.21 -12.16 14.08
C ASP A 48 -19.32 -13.34 13.71
N ALA A 49 -19.10 -14.23 14.68
CA ALA A 49 -18.25 -15.41 14.52
C ALA A 49 -18.78 -16.43 13.49
N GLU A 50 -20.07 -16.35 13.12
CA GLU A 50 -20.67 -17.19 12.09
C GLU A 50 -20.44 -16.66 10.67
N GLU A 51 -20.08 -15.38 10.52
CA GLU A 51 -19.82 -14.79 9.21
C GLU A 51 -18.38 -15.08 8.76
N MET A 52 -18.22 -16.15 7.98
CA MET A 52 -16.92 -16.56 7.40
C MET A 52 -16.50 -15.75 6.16
N SER A 53 -17.19 -14.65 5.87
CA SER A 53 -16.89 -13.80 4.71
C SER A 53 -16.06 -12.58 5.15
N PRO A 54 -15.03 -12.16 4.39
CA PRO A 54 -14.30 -10.95 4.72
C PRO A 54 -15.22 -9.74 4.59
N THR A 55 -15.14 -8.81 5.54
CA THR A 55 -15.81 -7.51 5.46
C THR A 55 -15.27 -6.71 4.27
N TYR A 56 -13.96 -6.77 4.05
CA TYR A 56 -13.30 -6.22 2.86
C TYR A 56 -11.98 -6.92 2.60
N GLU A 57 -11.54 -6.85 1.35
CA GLU A 57 -10.22 -7.28 0.91
C GLU A 57 -9.42 -6.07 0.43
N MET A 58 -8.10 -6.15 0.47
CA MET A 58 -7.24 -5.11 -0.07
C MET A 58 -5.99 -5.68 -0.73
N ASP A 59 -5.62 -5.09 -1.85
CA ASP A 59 -4.33 -5.28 -2.51
C ASP A 59 -3.44 -4.08 -2.19
N LEU A 60 -2.23 -4.34 -1.68
CA LEU A 60 -1.26 -3.33 -1.30
C LEU A 60 0.06 -3.53 -2.05
N VAL A 61 0.70 -2.44 -2.44
CA VAL A 61 2.12 -2.43 -2.79
C VAL A 61 2.93 -2.05 -1.56
N LEU A 62 3.55 -3.03 -0.93
CA LEU A 62 4.35 -2.86 0.29
C LEU A 62 5.85 -2.94 -0.03
N HIS A 63 6.59 -1.90 0.35
CA HIS A 63 8.04 -1.81 0.20
C HIS A 63 8.77 -2.41 1.40
N ASP A 64 10.02 -2.84 1.22
CA ASP A 64 10.88 -3.42 2.26
C ASP A 64 11.09 -2.51 3.48
N ASN A 65 11.09 -1.20 3.25
CA ASN A 65 11.17 -0.16 4.26
C ASN A 65 9.82 0.15 4.95
N GLY A 66 8.75 -0.57 4.60
CA GLY A 66 7.41 -0.43 5.17
C GLY A 66 6.53 0.65 4.51
N VAL A 67 7.02 1.37 3.50
CA VAL A 67 6.19 2.32 2.74
C VAL A 67 5.13 1.55 1.94
N VAL A 68 3.91 2.11 1.88
CA VAL A 68 2.84 1.59 1.00
C VAL A 68 2.57 2.62 -0.08
N SER A 69 2.75 2.24 -1.34
CA SER A 69 2.67 3.18 -2.47
C SER A 69 1.35 3.12 -3.25
N HIS A 70 0.57 2.06 -3.07
CA HIS A 70 -0.72 1.86 -3.72
C HIS A 70 -1.58 0.91 -2.87
N VAL A 71 -2.87 1.22 -2.76
CA VAL A 71 -3.86 0.36 -2.10
C VAL A 71 -5.12 0.33 -2.94
N LEU A 72 -5.65 -0.86 -3.20
CA LEU A 72 -6.99 -1.07 -3.74
C LEU A 72 -7.82 -1.82 -2.69
N VAL A 73 -8.80 -1.16 -2.10
CA VAL A 73 -9.72 -1.76 -1.12
C VAL A 73 -11.02 -2.15 -1.84
N ASP A 74 -11.43 -3.40 -1.65
CA ASP A 74 -12.64 -4.00 -2.23
C ASP A 74 -13.67 -4.30 -1.13
N TYR A 75 -14.76 -3.52 -1.11
CA TYR A 75 -15.89 -3.66 -0.19
C TYR A 75 -17.02 -4.53 -0.79
N LYS A 76 -16.75 -5.30 -1.85
CA LYS A 76 -17.70 -6.11 -2.65
C LYS A 76 -18.70 -5.29 -3.48
N THR A 77 -19.16 -4.14 -2.97
CA THR A 77 -20.13 -3.26 -3.64
C THR A 77 -19.48 -2.12 -4.41
N PHE A 78 -18.35 -1.63 -3.91
CA PHE A 78 -17.52 -0.63 -4.56
C PHE A 78 -16.05 -0.88 -4.20
N LYS A 79 -15.16 -0.21 -4.93
CA LYS A 79 -13.73 -0.22 -4.66
C LYS A 79 -13.22 1.19 -4.41
N ILE A 80 -12.27 1.32 -3.50
CA ILE A 80 -11.53 2.55 -3.26
C ILE A 80 -10.09 2.33 -3.69
N GLU A 81 -9.60 3.20 -4.56
CA GLU A 81 -8.19 3.23 -4.94
C GLU A 81 -7.49 4.39 -4.24
N GLN A 82 -6.39 4.09 -3.57
CA GLN A 82 -5.53 5.06 -2.89
C GLN A 82 -4.16 5.03 -3.53
N ILE A 83 -3.77 6.17 -4.11
CA ILE A 83 -2.55 6.34 -4.87
C ILE A 83 -1.63 7.27 -4.09
N LEU A 84 -0.39 6.84 -3.83
CA LEU A 84 0.60 7.68 -3.17
C LEU A 84 0.87 8.94 -3.99
N SER A 85 0.64 10.10 -3.37
CA SER A 85 0.81 11.40 -4.00
C SER A 85 2.04 12.17 -3.53
N ALA A 86 2.51 11.93 -2.30
CA ALA A 86 3.72 12.54 -1.74
C ALA A 86 4.28 11.65 -0.62
N VAL A 87 5.61 11.59 -0.52
CA VAL A 87 6.33 10.92 0.56
C VAL A 87 7.70 11.57 0.70
N GLU A 88 8.15 11.76 1.94
CA GLU A 88 9.44 12.36 2.25
C GLU A 88 10.19 11.53 3.29
N THR A 89 11.51 11.55 3.20
CA THR A 89 12.38 10.97 4.23
C THR A 89 12.44 11.90 5.43
N LEU A 90 12.13 11.37 6.61
CA LEU A 90 12.30 12.11 7.87
C LEU A 90 13.71 11.86 8.45
N PRO A 91 14.30 12.84 9.16
CA PRO A 91 15.56 12.64 9.86
C PRO A 91 15.44 11.49 10.88
N ALA A 92 16.45 10.62 10.92
CA ALA A 92 16.51 9.57 11.92
C ALA A 92 16.49 10.19 13.33
N LYS A 93 15.54 9.75 14.17
CA LYS A 93 15.55 10.13 15.58
C LYS A 93 16.70 9.39 16.26
N ALA A 94 17.62 10.13 16.86
CA ALA A 94 18.56 9.53 17.80
C ALA A 94 17.75 8.98 18.99
N CYS A 95 17.83 7.67 19.23
CA CYS A 95 17.35 7.10 20.48
C CYS A 95 18.20 7.69 21.61
N ARG A 96 17.57 8.36 22.57
CA ARG A 96 18.19 8.83 23.80
C ARG A 96 17.79 7.93 24.95
#